data_AF-A0A2P2KGY5-F1
#
_entry.id   AF-A0A2P2KGY5-F1
#
_cell.length_a   1.000
_cell.length_b   1.000
_cell.length_c   1.000
_cell.angle_alpha   90.00
_cell.angle_beta   90.00
_cell.angle_gamma   90.00
#
_symmetry.space_group_name_H-M   'P 1'
#
loop_
_entity.id
_entity.type
_entity.pdbx_description
1 polymer ?
#
loop_
_entity_poly.entity_id
_entity_poly.type
_entity_poly.pdbx_seq_one_letter_code
_entity_poly.pdbx_strand_id
1 'polypeptide(L)'
;MVWALFPADPLSGEDKYYIFTKGTYKVGRKGCEVIIDKDKGVSRIHAEIVIDEITPLSDLQTTSSLFSSVRIRDCSKYGTFINRNVGLKEKVHEFPKKETNLKDGDLVSFGTGNATYRFCFVPLIFYLYCSESFQGNHPLQDKASSIGARITYYLSEDCTHVLVDQLLPLKEGLLEAIIAKKPIVLKSWVEVL
;
A
#
# COMPACT_ATOMS: atom_id res chain seq x y z
N MET A 1 -2.54 -1.93 6.03
CA MET A 1 -1.61 -0.86 5.63
C MET A 1 -0.80 -1.44 4.52
N VAL A 2 -0.82 -0.77 3.39
CA VAL A 2 -0.34 -1.33 2.14
C VAL A 2 0.34 -0.21 1.37
N TRP A 3 1.40 -0.54 0.67
CA TRP A 3 2.01 0.41 -0.25
C TRP A 3 1.28 0.33 -1.59
N ALA A 4 1.13 1.45 -2.27
CA ALA A 4 0.43 1.48 -3.55
C ALA A 4 1.17 2.35 -4.57
N LEU A 5 1.01 1.99 -5.84
CA LEU A 5 1.36 2.82 -6.98
C LEU A 5 0.08 3.26 -7.68
N PHE A 6 -0.18 4.56 -7.65
CA PHE A 6 -1.31 5.17 -8.35
C PHE A 6 -0.78 5.93 -9.57
N PRO A 7 -1.33 5.72 -10.78
CA PRO A 7 -0.98 6.56 -11.92
C PRO A 7 -1.13 8.06 -11.60
N ALA A 8 -0.12 8.86 -11.91
CA ALA A 8 -0.16 10.30 -11.67
C ALA A 8 -1.06 11.04 -12.66
N ASP A 9 -1.14 10.52 -13.89
CA ASP A 9 -2.04 10.99 -14.95
C ASP A 9 -2.72 9.75 -15.58
N PRO A 10 -3.80 9.25 -14.96
CA PRO A 10 -4.43 8.01 -15.39
C PRO A 10 -5.16 8.23 -16.72
N LEU A 11 -4.68 7.59 -17.78
CA LEU A 11 -5.52 7.31 -18.94
C LEU A 11 -6.57 6.26 -18.58
N SER A 12 -7.68 6.22 -19.32
CA SER A 12 -8.74 5.23 -19.11
C SER A 12 -8.16 3.80 -19.17
N GLY A 13 -8.30 3.03 -18.08
CA GLY A 13 -7.86 1.65 -18.00
C GLY A 13 -6.48 1.42 -17.35
N GLU A 14 -5.82 2.44 -16.79
CA GLU A 14 -4.56 2.21 -16.05
C GLU A 14 -4.80 1.58 -14.66
N ASP A 15 -4.06 0.50 -14.39
CA ASP A 15 -4.17 -0.23 -13.13
C ASP A 15 -3.51 0.50 -11.96
N LYS A 16 -4.16 0.36 -10.79
CA LYS A 16 -3.60 0.72 -9.49
C LYS A 16 -2.99 -0.53 -8.91
N TYR A 17 -1.76 -0.42 -8.41
CA TYR A 17 -1.06 -1.55 -7.81
C TYR A 17 -1.02 -1.39 -6.31
N TYR A 18 -1.32 -2.47 -5.59
CA TYR A 18 -1.26 -2.52 -4.14
C TYR A 18 -0.30 -3.64 -3.72
N ILE A 19 0.50 -3.35 -2.70
CA ILE A 19 1.57 -4.20 -2.21
C ILE A 19 1.32 -4.47 -0.73
N PHE A 20 1.00 -5.73 -0.43
CA PHE A 20 0.46 -6.15 0.87
C PHE A 20 1.46 -6.92 1.74
N THR A 21 2.54 -7.44 1.16
CA THR A 21 3.50 -8.30 1.86
C THR A 21 4.94 -7.83 1.67
N LYS A 22 5.82 -8.18 2.61
CA LYS A 22 7.26 -7.94 2.47
C LYS A 22 7.80 -8.75 1.30
N GLY A 23 8.83 -8.24 0.63
CA GLY A 23 9.42 -8.93 -0.51
C GLY A 23 9.96 -7.98 -1.57
N THR A 24 10.34 -8.57 -2.70
CA THR A 24 10.83 -7.84 -3.87
C THR A 24 9.81 -7.95 -5.00
N TYR A 25 9.33 -6.80 -5.46
CA TYR A 25 8.32 -6.66 -6.51
C TYR A 25 8.99 -6.09 -7.74
N LYS A 26 8.90 -6.82 -8.86
CA LYS A 26 9.44 -6.35 -10.13
C LYS A 26 8.44 -5.41 -10.76
N VAL A 27 8.97 -4.30 -11.25
CA VAL A 27 8.27 -3.32 -12.06
C VAL A 27 8.81 -3.40 -13.46
N GLY A 28 7.96 -3.55 -14.47
CA GLY A 28 8.42 -3.61 -15.84
C GLY A 28 7.32 -3.84 -16.85
N ARG A 29 7.69 -3.92 -18.13
CA ARG A 29 6.72 -3.96 -19.22
C ARG A 29 5.99 -5.29 -19.37
N LYS A 30 6.55 -6.40 -18.88
CA LYS A 30 5.93 -7.73 -19.01
C LYS A 30 6.52 -8.72 -18.02
N GLY A 31 5.67 -9.58 -17.44
CA GLY A 31 6.10 -10.67 -16.56
C GLY A 31 6.63 -10.16 -15.21
N CYS A 32 5.98 -9.12 -14.68
CA CYS A 32 6.31 -8.42 -13.44
C CYS A 32 5.03 -8.31 -12.61
N GLU A 33 5.17 -8.19 -11.29
CA GLU A 33 4.04 -7.97 -10.39
C GLU A 33 3.39 -6.60 -10.61
N VAL A 34 4.20 -5.61 -11.00
CA VAL A 34 3.75 -4.28 -11.44
C VAL A 34 4.03 -4.14 -12.93
N ILE A 35 2.97 -4.11 -13.76
CA ILE A 35 3.09 -4.06 -15.21
C ILE A 35 2.92 -2.61 -15.70
N ILE A 36 3.93 -2.10 -16.40
CA ILE A 36 3.91 -0.76 -16.97
C ILE A 36 4.22 -0.86 -18.46
N ASP A 37 3.18 -0.84 -19.29
CA ASP A 37 3.29 -1.05 -20.73
C ASP A 37 3.04 0.20 -21.58
N LYS A 38 2.58 1.30 -20.98
CA LYS A 38 2.33 2.58 -21.67
C LYS A 38 3.58 3.23 -22.27
N ASP A 39 4.75 2.99 -21.69
CA ASP A 39 6.01 3.58 -22.15
C ASP A 39 6.93 2.49 -22.71
N LYS A 40 7.21 2.57 -24.02
CA LYS A 40 8.08 1.60 -24.72
C LYS A 40 9.54 1.61 -24.23
N GLY A 41 9.96 2.69 -23.55
CA GLY A 41 11.23 2.78 -22.84
C GLY A 41 11.26 1.98 -21.54
N VAL A 42 10.14 1.41 -21.10
CA VAL A 42 10.13 0.52 -19.95
C VAL A 42 10.69 -0.86 -20.34
N SER A 43 11.85 -1.19 -19.77
CA SER A 43 12.46 -2.53 -19.80
C SER A 43 11.48 -3.63 -19.34
N ARG A 44 11.74 -4.88 -19.75
CA ARG A 44 10.93 -6.04 -19.29
C ARG A 44 10.95 -6.18 -17.77
N ILE A 45 12.13 -6.05 -17.17
CA ILE A 45 12.34 -5.80 -15.74
C ILE A 45 13.04 -4.44 -15.67
N HIS A 46 12.36 -3.45 -15.11
CA HIS A 46 12.80 -2.06 -15.11
C HIS A 46 13.33 -1.64 -13.75
N ALA A 47 12.59 -1.94 -12.71
CA ALA A 47 12.98 -1.66 -11.34
C ALA A 47 12.54 -2.80 -10.42
N GLU A 48 13.12 -2.83 -9.24
CA GLU A 48 12.72 -3.70 -8.13
C GLU A 48 12.33 -2.81 -6.96
N ILE A 49 11.10 -2.96 -6.46
CA ILE A 49 10.66 -2.35 -5.20
C ILE A 49 10.85 -3.41 -4.12
N VAL A 50 11.68 -3.08 -3.13
CA VAL A 50 12.01 -3.97 -2.02
C VAL A 50 11.36 -3.43 -0.75
N ILE A 51 10.51 -4.25 -0.13
CA ILE A 51 9.87 -3.97 1.15
C ILE A 51 10.50 -4.90 2.17
N ASP A 52 11.33 -4.32 3.04
CA ASP A 52 12.07 -5.06 4.06
C ASP A 52 11.14 -5.44 5.23
N GLU A 53 10.22 -4.54 5.61
CA GLU A 53 9.29 -4.74 6.71
C GLU A 53 7.94 -4.05 6.46
N ILE A 54 6.87 -4.66 6.95
CA ILE A 54 5.54 -4.04 7.03
C ILE A 54 5.32 -3.70 8.49
N THR A 55 5.68 -2.48 8.87
CA THR A 55 5.57 -2.03 10.25
C THR A 55 4.10 -1.83 10.62
N PRO A 56 3.58 -2.47 11.69
CA PRO A 56 2.26 -2.19 12.24
C PRO A 56 2.18 -0.76 12.83
N LEU A 57 0.99 -0.13 12.80
CA LEU A 57 0.80 1.27 13.23
C LEU A 57 1.17 1.49 14.71
N SER A 58 1.23 0.40 15.49
CA SER A 58 1.55 0.39 16.93
C SER A 58 2.89 1.06 17.26
N ASP A 59 3.85 1.02 16.33
CA ASP A 59 5.20 1.56 16.52
C ASP A 59 5.41 2.93 15.84
N LEU A 60 4.35 3.57 15.34
CA LEU A 60 4.42 4.83 14.58
C LEU A 60 4.54 6.10 15.41
N GLN A 61 5.28 6.04 16.52
CA GLN A 61 5.66 7.26 17.24
C GLN A 61 6.62 8.15 16.41
N THR A 62 7.18 7.64 15.30
CA THR A 62 8.00 8.42 14.38
C THR A 62 7.75 8.03 12.93
N THR A 63 7.26 8.98 12.13
CA THR A 63 7.08 8.86 10.68
C THR A 63 8.37 8.50 9.93
N SER A 64 9.55 8.70 10.54
CA SER A 64 10.85 8.45 9.91
C SER A 64 11.18 6.96 9.68
N SER A 65 10.66 6.04 10.49
CA SER A 65 10.97 4.60 10.39
C SER A 65 10.30 3.93 9.19
N LEU A 66 9.07 4.35 8.85
CA LEU A 66 8.32 3.89 7.67
C LEU A 66 9.05 4.16 6.35
N PHE A 67 9.80 5.26 6.27
CA PHE A 67 10.48 5.69 5.06
C PHE A 67 11.78 4.91 4.79
N SER A 68 12.27 4.13 5.75
CA SER A 68 13.51 3.34 5.60
C SER A 68 13.24 1.89 5.17
N SER A 69 12.00 1.42 5.24
CA SER A 69 11.64 0.02 4.97
C SER A 69 11.31 -0.27 3.50
N VAL A 70 11.21 0.76 2.65
CA VAL A 70 10.93 0.60 1.22
C VAL A 70 12.05 1.21 0.38
N ARG A 71 12.63 0.38 -0.47
CA ARG A 71 13.70 0.76 -1.40
C ARG A 71 13.26 0.51 -2.84
N ILE A 72 13.81 1.29 -3.75
CA ILE A 72 13.69 1.07 -5.18
C ILE A 72 15.07 0.95 -5.80
N ARG A 73 15.25 -0.09 -6.61
CA ARG A 73 16.48 -0.35 -7.38
C ARG A 73 16.20 -0.24 -8.87
N ASP A 74 17.05 0.49 -9.58
CA ASP A 74 16.97 0.61 -11.03
C ASP A 74 17.74 -0.52 -11.73
N CYS A 75 17.05 -1.25 -12.60
CA CYS A 75 17.60 -2.33 -13.43
C CYS A 75 17.52 -1.99 -14.93
N SER A 76 17.16 -0.75 -15.26
CA SER A 76 16.68 -0.39 -16.59
C SER A 76 17.76 0.19 -17.52
N LYS A 77 17.38 0.35 -18.80
CA LYS A 77 18.20 1.03 -19.81
C LYS A 77 18.07 2.56 -19.74
N TYR A 78 16.86 3.08 -19.55
CA TYR A 78 16.55 4.51 -19.63
C TYR A 78 16.51 5.21 -18.27
N GLY A 79 16.52 4.43 -17.19
CA GLY A 79 16.53 4.91 -15.82
C GLY A 79 15.15 4.96 -15.19
N THR A 80 15.15 4.84 -13.87
CA THR A 80 14.04 5.14 -12.97
C THR A 80 14.29 6.49 -12.31
N PHE A 81 13.26 7.29 -12.13
CA PHE A 81 13.38 8.65 -11.62
C PHE A 81 12.41 8.91 -10.48
N ILE A 82 12.84 9.62 -9.44
CA ILE A 82 12.01 10.04 -8.32
C ILE A 82 11.92 11.56 -8.31
N ASN A 83 10.70 12.08 -8.27
CA ASN A 83 10.41 13.50 -8.30
C ASN A 83 9.85 13.92 -6.92
N ARG A 84 10.76 14.34 -6.03
CA ARG A 84 10.42 14.65 -4.63
C ARG A 84 10.01 16.11 -4.44
N ASN A 85 10.59 17.02 -5.22
CA ASN A 85 10.38 18.46 -5.17
C ASN A 85 10.14 19.01 -6.57
N VAL A 86 9.46 20.16 -6.67
CA VAL A 86 9.21 20.82 -7.95
C VAL A 86 10.53 21.08 -8.69
N GLY A 87 10.74 20.37 -9.80
CA GLY A 87 11.90 20.53 -10.68
C GLY A 87 13.12 19.65 -10.36
N LEU A 88 13.15 18.93 -9.22
CA LEU A 88 14.25 18.03 -8.89
C LEU A 88 13.89 16.57 -9.20
N LYS A 89 14.34 16.11 -10.36
CA LYS A 89 14.18 14.72 -10.81
C LYS A 89 15.46 13.94 -10.52
N GLU A 90 15.43 13.15 -9.45
CA GLU A 90 16.57 12.32 -9.04
C GLU A 90 16.57 11.02 -9.85
N LYS A 91 17.69 10.71 -10.52
CA LYS A 91 17.83 9.46 -11.27
C LYS A 91 18.36 8.37 -10.36
N VAL A 92 17.55 7.33 -10.13
CA VAL A 92 17.90 6.22 -9.23
C VAL A 92 19.22 5.54 -9.64
N HIS A 93 19.49 5.49 -10.94
CA HIS A 93 20.73 4.92 -11.49
C HIS A 93 22.02 5.60 -11.04
N GLU A 94 21.95 6.87 -10.61
CA GLU A 94 23.09 7.68 -10.19
C GLU A 94 23.41 7.48 -8.69
N PHE A 95 22.52 6.85 -7.93
CA PHE A 95 22.77 6.51 -6.54
C PHE A 95 23.72 5.31 -6.41
N PRO A 96 24.43 5.17 -5.27
CA PRO A 96 25.17 3.97 -4.94
C PRO A 96 24.30 2.72 -5.08
N LYS A 97 24.83 1.66 -5.71
CA LYS A 97 24.11 0.42 -6.02
C LYS A 97 22.84 0.59 -6.89
N LYS A 98 22.65 1.77 -7.49
CA LYS A 98 21.45 2.12 -8.28
C LYS A 98 20.17 1.96 -7.46
N GLU A 99 20.23 2.33 -6.18
CA GLU A 99 19.14 2.08 -5.23
C GLU A 99 18.98 3.28 -4.28
N THR A 100 17.73 3.55 -3.86
CA THR A 100 17.41 4.59 -2.87
C THR A 100 16.08 4.27 -2.17
N ASN A 101 15.77 5.00 -1.10
CA ASN A 101 14.51 4.82 -0.36
C ASN A 101 13.34 5.50 -1.07
N LEU A 102 12.16 4.89 -1.00
CA LEU A 102 10.89 5.51 -1.39
C LEU A 102 10.16 6.06 -0.16
N LYS A 103 9.51 7.20 -0.33
CA LYS A 103 8.68 7.82 0.70
C LYS A 103 7.23 7.94 0.25
N ASP A 104 6.34 7.99 1.23
CA ASP A 104 4.93 8.29 0.96
C ASP A 104 4.81 9.62 0.20
N GLY A 105 4.06 9.59 -0.90
CA GLY A 105 3.84 10.71 -1.80
C GLY A 105 4.85 10.86 -2.94
N ASP A 106 5.97 10.11 -2.94
CA ASP A 106 6.98 10.19 -3.99
C ASP A 106 6.38 9.92 -5.38
N LEU A 107 6.74 10.74 -6.37
CA LEU A 107 6.40 10.49 -7.77
C LEU A 107 7.53 9.74 -8.45
N VAL A 108 7.25 8.53 -8.93
CA VAL A 108 8.21 7.64 -9.57
C VAL A 108 7.89 7.53 -11.06
N SER A 109 8.86 7.86 -11.91
CA SER A 109 8.75 7.73 -13.36
C SER A 109 9.66 6.62 -13.88
N PHE A 110 9.13 5.79 -14.77
CA PHE A 110 9.85 4.70 -15.42
C PHE A 110 10.05 4.98 -16.91
N GLY A 111 11.20 4.58 -17.45
CA GLY A 111 11.46 4.68 -18.90
C GLY A 111 11.73 6.11 -19.36
N THR A 112 11.02 6.55 -20.39
CA THR A 112 11.20 7.89 -20.97
C THR A 112 10.50 9.00 -20.18
N GLY A 113 9.72 8.63 -19.14
CA GLY A 113 9.08 9.55 -18.21
C GLY A 113 7.56 9.67 -18.39
N ASN A 114 6.99 9.04 -19.41
CA ASN A 114 5.54 9.02 -19.65
C ASN A 114 4.82 8.07 -18.67
N ALA A 115 5.55 7.15 -18.06
CA ALA A 115 5.03 6.26 -17.04
C ALA A 115 5.33 6.77 -15.63
N THR A 116 4.51 7.70 -15.12
CA THR A 116 4.66 8.26 -13.78
C THR A 116 3.56 7.79 -12.83
N TYR A 117 3.97 7.33 -11.65
CA TYR A 117 3.11 6.82 -10.58
C TYR A 117 3.44 7.52 -9.27
N ARG A 118 2.42 7.80 -8.47
CA ARG A 118 2.57 8.19 -7.07
C ARG A 118 2.69 6.95 -6.21
N PHE A 119 3.78 6.85 -5.48
CA PHE A 119 3.98 5.87 -4.43
C PHE A 119 3.30 6.37 -3.15
N CYS A 120 2.35 5.61 -2.61
CA CYS A 120 1.53 6.01 -1.49
C CYS A 120 1.48 4.95 -0.41
N PHE A 121 1.49 5.40 0.83
CA PHE A 121 1.04 4.62 1.96
C PHE A 121 -0.49 4.66 2.03
N VAL A 122 -1.13 3.50 2.05
CA VAL A 122 -2.60 3.40 2.15
C VAL A 122 -2.94 2.69 3.47
N PRO A 123 -3.54 3.41 4.44
CA PRO A 123 -3.97 2.79 5.68
C PRO A 123 -5.07 1.75 5.37
N LEU A 124 -5.02 0.63 6.07
CA LEU A 124 -6.10 -0.37 6.08
C LEU A 124 -6.33 -0.74 7.54
N ILE A 125 -7.31 -0.08 8.13
CA ILE A 125 -7.66 -0.15 9.55
C ILE A 125 -9.12 -0.61 9.62
N PHE A 126 -9.33 -1.75 10.24
CA PHE A 126 -10.62 -2.38 10.47
C PHE A 126 -11.12 -2.08 11.87
N TYR A 127 -12.28 -1.45 11.97
CA TYR A 127 -13.05 -1.46 13.22
C TYR A 127 -13.77 -2.81 13.33
N LEU A 128 -13.40 -3.65 14.29
CA LEU A 128 -14.09 -4.91 14.53
C LEU A 128 -15.30 -4.68 15.44
N TYR A 129 -16.48 -4.75 14.84
CA TYR A 129 -17.76 -4.71 15.52
C TYR A 129 -18.25 -6.15 15.69
N CYS A 130 -18.08 -6.72 16.90
CA CYS A 130 -18.42 -8.10 17.22
C CYS A 130 -19.07 -8.19 18.61
N SER A 131 -19.93 -9.19 18.82
CA SER A 131 -20.57 -9.47 20.12
C SER A 131 -19.69 -10.27 21.08
N GLU A 132 -18.64 -10.93 20.58
CA GLU A 132 -17.74 -11.78 21.35
C GLU A 132 -16.68 -10.97 22.10
N SER A 133 -16.20 -11.50 23.23
CA SER A 133 -15.17 -10.84 24.04
C SER A 133 -13.83 -10.76 23.29
N PHE A 134 -13.05 -9.72 23.59
CA PHE A 134 -11.79 -9.39 22.93
C PHE A 134 -10.74 -10.53 22.90
N GLN A 135 -10.85 -11.52 23.80
CA GLN A 135 -9.85 -12.58 23.96
C GLN A 135 -9.87 -13.64 22.85
N GLY A 136 -10.96 -13.77 22.06
CA GLY A 136 -11.09 -14.79 21.01
C GLY A 136 -10.55 -14.40 19.62
N ASN A 137 -10.18 -13.13 19.39
CA ASN A 137 -9.94 -12.60 18.05
C ASN A 137 -8.45 -12.55 17.63
N HIS A 138 -7.54 -13.17 18.40
CA HIS A 138 -6.11 -13.21 18.06
C HIS A 138 -5.83 -13.77 16.65
N PRO A 139 -6.47 -14.89 16.21
CA PRO A 139 -6.25 -15.42 14.86
C PRO A 139 -6.70 -14.46 13.75
N LEU A 140 -7.77 -13.69 13.98
CA LEU A 140 -8.25 -12.70 13.03
C LEU A 140 -7.27 -11.52 12.93
N GLN A 141 -6.72 -11.10 14.07
CA GLN A 141 -5.72 -10.04 14.12
C GLN A 141 -4.42 -10.46 13.42
N ASP A 142 -3.99 -11.71 13.57
CA ASP A 142 -2.82 -12.26 12.87
C ASP A 142 -3.04 -12.27 11.35
N LYS A 143 -4.22 -12.72 10.89
CA LYS A 143 -4.59 -12.70 9.46
C LYS A 143 -4.63 -11.29 8.89
N ALA A 144 -5.27 -10.36 9.57
CA ALA A 144 -5.25 -8.96 9.16
C ALA A 144 -3.82 -8.40 9.10
N SER A 145 -2.99 -8.70 10.11
CA SER A 145 -1.60 -8.22 10.18
C SER A 145 -0.72 -8.82 9.06
N SER A 146 -1.03 -10.03 8.59
CA SER A 146 -0.30 -10.69 7.50
C SER A 146 -0.35 -9.94 6.17
N ILE A 147 -1.42 -9.16 5.95
CA ILE A 147 -1.59 -8.24 4.80
C ILE A 147 -1.33 -6.78 5.19
N GLY A 148 -0.69 -6.57 6.34
CA GLY A 148 -0.39 -5.27 6.93
C GLY A 148 -1.59 -4.53 7.52
N ALA A 149 -2.80 -5.10 7.51
CA ALA A 149 -3.99 -4.46 8.06
C ALA A 149 -3.97 -4.44 9.59
N ARG A 150 -4.64 -3.45 10.19
CA ARG A 150 -4.79 -3.32 11.64
C ARG A 150 -6.24 -3.52 12.03
N ILE A 151 -6.47 -4.25 13.11
CA ILE A 151 -7.79 -4.31 13.77
C ILE A 151 -7.80 -3.37 14.98
N THR A 152 -8.88 -2.64 15.15
CA THR A 152 -9.20 -1.83 16.31
C THR A 152 -10.61 -2.15 16.82
N TYR A 153 -10.83 -1.93 18.11
CA TYR A 153 -12.08 -2.21 18.82
C TYR A 153 -12.87 -0.95 19.16
N TYR A 154 -12.36 0.21 18.74
CA TYR A 154 -13.03 1.50 18.86
C TYR A 154 -13.21 2.09 17.46
N LEU A 155 -14.39 2.67 17.21
CA LEU A 155 -14.61 3.43 15.99
C LEU A 155 -13.85 4.75 16.10
N SER A 156 -13.07 5.07 15.07
CA SER A 156 -12.39 6.36 14.93
C SER A 156 -12.44 6.82 13.47
N GLU A 157 -12.07 8.09 13.24
CA GLU A 157 -12.00 8.64 11.88
C GLU A 157 -10.99 7.87 10.99
N ASP A 158 -9.89 7.39 11.58
CA ASP A 158 -8.85 6.60 10.90
C ASP A 158 -9.32 5.21 10.45
N CYS A 159 -10.43 4.71 11.01
CA CYS A 159 -10.99 3.44 10.59
C CYS A 159 -11.40 3.51 9.13
N THR A 160 -10.86 2.62 8.31
CA THR A 160 -11.13 2.60 6.87
C THR A 160 -12.32 1.73 6.51
N HIS A 161 -12.58 0.70 7.32
CA HIS A 161 -13.61 -0.32 7.08
C HIS A 161 -14.15 -0.80 8.43
N VAL A 162 -15.35 -1.35 8.43
CA VAL A 162 -15.95 -2.04 9.58
C VAL A 162 -16.04 -3.53 9.27
N LEU A 163 -15.57 -4.36 10.20
CA LEU A 163 -15.77 -5.80 10.17
C LEU A 163 -16.96 -6.17 11.06
N VAL A 164 -17.91 -6.91 10.50
CA VAL A 164 -19.11 -7.39 11.20
C VAL A 164 -19.29 -8.89 10.99
N ASP A 165 -19.93 -9.55 11.95
CA ASP A 165 -20.52 -10.87 11.74
C ASP A 165 -21.86 -10.75 10.99
N GLN A 166 -22.21 -11.79 10.25
CA GLN A 166 -23.38 -11.80 9.35
C GLN A 166 -24.72 -11.57 10.06
N LEU A 167 -24.83 -11.93 11.35
CA LEU A 167 -26.10 -11.90 12.10
C LEU A 167 -26.10 -10.89 13.26
N LEU A 168 -25.27 -9.85 13.19
CA LEU A 168 -25.22 -8.82 14.24
C LEU A 168 -26.43 -7.87 14.18
N PRO A 169 -27.07 -7.57 15.32
CA PRO A 169 -28.09 -6.53 15.38
C PRO A 169 -27.46 -5.15 15.18
N LEU A 170 -28.17 -4.28 14.47
CA LEU A 170 -27.79 -2.89 14.30
C LEU A 170 -27.88 -2.13 15.64
N LYS A 171 -26.74 -1.66 16.16
CA LYS A 171 -26.68 -0.76 17.32
C LYS A 171 -25.92 0.53 16.97
N GLU A 172 -25.86 1.45 17.93
CA GLU A 172 -25.26 2.78 17.80
C GLU A 172 -23.92 2.81 17.07
N GLY A 173 -22.91 2.04 17.51
CA GLY A 173 -21.59 2.05 16.86
C GLY A 173 -21.59 1.59 15.39
N LEU A 174 -22.49 0.70 14.98
CA LEU A 174 -22.64 0.33 13.58
C LEU A 174 -23.43 1.40 12.79
N LEU A 175 -24.44 2.01 13.41
CA LEU A 175 -25.17 3.14 12.83
C LEU A 175 -24.25 4.34 12.57
N GLU A 176 -23.39 4.69 13.52
CA GLU A 176 -22.38 5.73 13.38
C GLU A 176 -21.45 5.47 12.20
N ALA A 177 -20.97 4.23 12.05
CA ALA A 177 -20.10 3.87 10.94
C ALA A 177 -20.81 3.95 9.57
N ILE A 178 -22.11 3.60 9.51
CA ILE A 178 -22.94 3.77 8.31
C ILE A 178 -23.08 5.27 7.97
N ILE A 179 -23.38 6.11 8.96
CA ILE A 179 -23.51 7.56 8.79
C ILE A 179 -22.17 8.14 8.31
N ALA A 180 -21.06 7.67 8.87
CA ALA A 180 -19.70 8.01 8.45
C ALA A 180 -19.28 7.40 7.10
N LYS A 181 -20.19 6.68 6.41
CA LYS A 181 -19.98 6.04 5.11
C LYS A 181 -18.79 5.09 5.09
N LYS A 182 -18.48 4.45 6.22
CA LYS A 182 -17.44 3.44 6.31
C LYS A 182 -17.93 2.18 5.60
N PRO A 183 -17.16 1.61 4.65
CA PRO A 183 -17.49 0.32 4.05
C PRO A 183 -17.62 -0.77 5.12
N ILE A 184 -18.69 -1.56 5.02
CA ILE A 184 -18.96 -2.69 5.93
C ILE A 184 -18.60 -3.98 5.21
N VAL A 185 -17.79 -4.80 5.85
CA VAL A 185 -17.25 -6.05 5.33
C VAL A 185 -17.51 -7.16 6.34
N LEU A 186 -17.80 -8.36 5.85
CA LEU A 186 -17.97 -9.52 6.73
C LEU A 186 -16.62 -9.95 7.30
N LYS A 187 -16.58 -10.30 8.59
CA LYS A 187 -15.40 -10.83 9.28
C LYS A 187 -14.79 -12.02 8.53
N SER A 188 -15.65 -12.89 7.97
CA SER A 188 -15.23 -14.06 7.19
C SER A 188 -14.36 -13.75 5.98
N TRP A 189 -14.41 -12.52 5.45
CA TRP A 189 -13.51 -12.09 4.37
C TRP A 189 -12.04 -12.04 4.83
N VAL A 190 -11.79 -11.63 6.07
CA VAL A 190 -10.44 -11.63 6.65
C VAL A 190 -10.01 -13.05 7.05
N GLU A 191 -10.97 -13.90 7.41
CA GLU A 191 -10.71 -15.29 7.80
C GLU A 191 -10.23 -16.18 6.65
N VAL A 192 -10.37 -15.75 5.39
CA VAL A 192 -9.89 -16.51 4.22
C VAL A 192 -8.56 -16.01 3.65
N LEU A 193 -7.95 -15.00 4.29
CA LEU A 193 -6.56 -14.59 4.06
C LEU A 193 -5.59 -15.64 4.64
#